data_AF-A0A349MBZ4-F1
#
_entry.id   AF-A0A349MBZ4-F1
#
_cell.length_a   1.000
_cell.length_b   1.000
_cell.length_c   1.000
_cell.angle_alpha   90.00
_cell.angle_beta   90.00
_cell.angle_gamma   90.00
#
_symmetry.space_group_name_H-M   'P 1'
#
loop_
_entity.id
_entity.type
_entity.pdbx_description
1 polymer ?
#
loop_
_entity_poly.entity_id
_entity_poly.type
_entity_poly.pdbx_seq_one_letter_code
_entity_poly.pdbx_strand_id
1 'polypeptide(L)' 'NLVLPGDTIMTTGFDGVFPADIPVGVVEDVIGNEADEFQTVIVLLGANYPSFRHVVWLQHQRNSRIDSLSYAITNSP' A
#
# COMPACT_ATOMS: atom_id res chain seq x y z
N ASN A 1 -11.64 -12.95 -8.22
CA ASN A 1 -11.96 -12.83 -6.79
C ASN A 1 -12.98 -11.72 -6.68
N LEU A 2 -14.14 -11.94 -6.06
CA LEU A 2 -15.16 -10.90 -5.93
C LEU A 2 -14.77 -9.98 -4.77
N VAL A 3 -14.78 -8.67 -5.00
CA VAL A 3 -14.56 -7.63 -3.98
C VAL A 3 -15.90 -7.01 -3.63
N LEU A 4 -16.20 -6.85 -2.34
CA LEU A 4 -17.49 -6.37 -1.84
C LEU A 4 -17.34 -5.18 -0.89
N PRO A 5 -18.33 -4.27 -0.83
CA PRO A 5 -18.39 -3.26 0.21
C PRO A 5 -18.24 -3.85 1.61
N GLY A 6 -17.38 -3.24 2.42
CA GLY A 6 -17.01 -3.70 3.76
C GLY A 6 -15.76 -4.58 3.82
N ASP A 7 -15.24 -5.08 2.69
CA ASP A 7 -13.97 -5.80 2.69
C ASP A 7 -12.83 -4.91 3.18
N THR A 8 -11.89 -5.47 3.95
CA THR A 8 -10.73 -4.74 4.46
C THR A 8 -9.63 -4.67 3.41
N ILE A 9 -9.10 -3.47 3.18
CA ILE A 9 -7.97 -3.25 2.28
C ILE A 9 -6.68 -3.18 3.10
N MET A 10 -5.68 -3.96 2.69
CA MET A 10 -4.36 -4.02 3.33
C MET A 10 -3.24 -3.81 2.31
N THR A 11 -2.10 -3.30 2.77
CA THR A 11 -0.89 -3.21 1.95
C THR A 11 -0.39 -4.61 1.57
N THR A 12 0.01 -4.80 0.32
CA THR A 12 0.60 -6.07 -0.15
C THR A 12 2.09 -6.18 0.17
N GLY A 13 2.74 -5.04 0.37
CA GLY A 13 4.18 -4.94 0.54
C GLY A 13 5.01 -5.19 -0.72
N PHE A 14 4.42 -5.28 -1.92
CA PHE A 14 5.17 -5.51 -3.16
C PHE A 14 5.81 -4.25 -3.78
N ASP A 15 5.44 -3.06 -3.30
CA ASP A 15 5.92 -1.78 -3.82
C ASP A 15 7.33 -1.39 -3.34
N GLY A 16 7.90 -2.13 -2.39
CA GLY A 16 9.21 -1.81 -1.82
C GLY A 16 9.18 -0.72 -0.73
N VAL A 17 8.01 -0.14 -0.43
CA VAL A 17 7.87 1.00 0.47
C VAL A 17 7.17 0.57 1.75
N PHE A 18 5.95 0.05 1.65
CA PHE A 18 5.17 -0.36 2.81
C PHE A 18 5.44 -1.84 3.16
N PRO A 19 5.42 -2.22 4.45
CA PRO A 19 5.31 -3.63 4.80
C PRO A 19 3.94 -4.18 4.40
N ALA A 20 3.82 -5.49 4.27
CA ALA A 20 2.53 -6.16 4.05
C ALA A 20 1.64 -6.06 5.30
N ASP A 21 0.34 -6.30 5.10
CA ASP A 21 -0.65 -6.49 6.17
C ASP A 21 -0.91 -5.25 7.04
N ILE A 22 -0.69 -4.04 6.50
CA ILE A 22 -1.07 -2.78 7.15
C ILE A 22 -2.46 -2.35 6.65
N PRO A 23 -3.45 -2.15 7.54
CA PRO A 23 -4.77 -1.68 7.13
C PRO A 23 -4.73 -0.28 6.52
N VAL A 24 -5.39 -0.12 5.38
CA VAL A 24 -5.59 1.17 4.70
C VAL A 24 -7.00 1.70 4.95
N GLY A 25 -7.99 0.83 4.89
CA GLY A 25 -9.40 1.19 4.98
C GLY A 25 -10.31 0.03 4.63
N VAL A 26 -11.55 0.36 4.28
CA VAL A 26 -12.56 -0.61 3.85
C VAL A 26 -13.12 -0.22 2.49
N VAL A 27 -13.58 -1.21 1.73
CA VAL A 27 -14.26 -0.97 0.45
C VAL A 27 -15.57 -0.23 0.72
N GLU A 28 -15.70 0.93 0.07
CA GLU A 28 -16.95 1.71 0.05
C GLU A 28 -17.80 1.27 -1.15
N ASP A 29 -17.20 1.17 -2.34
CA ASP A 29 -17.88 0.81 -3.58
C ASP A 29 -16.92 0.18 -4.61
N VAL A 30 -17.46 -0.49 -5.62
CA VAL A 30 -16.71 -1.08 -6.74
C VAL A 30 -17.27 -0.56 -8.05
N ILE A 31 -16.48 0.23 -8.77
CA ILE A 31 -16.83 0.76 -10.08
C ILE A 31 -16.49 -0.29 -11.13
N GLY A 32 -17.54 -0.88 -11.72
CA GLY A 32 -17.40 -1.75 -12.89
C GLY A 32 -16.95 -0.97 -14.13
N ASN A 33 -16.16 -1.63 -14.99
CA ASN A 33 -15.92 -1.15 -16.36
C ASN A 33 -16.51 -2.16 -17.36
N GLU A 34 -16.78 -1.71 -18.58
CA GLU A 34 -17.32 -2.58 -19.65
C GLU A 34 -16.29 -3.61 -20.17
N ALA A 35 -15.02 -3.49 -19.78
CA ALA A 35 -13.92 -4.29 -20.29
C ALA A 35 -13.57 -5.52 -19.42
N ASP A 36 -14.11 -5.66 -18.22
CA ASP A 36 -13.96 -6.79 -17.26
C ASP A 36 -12.51 -7.23 -16.90
N GLU A 37 -11.49 -6.60 -17.49
CA GLU A 37 -10.07 -6.88 -17.24
C GLU A 37 -9.55 -6.18 -15.98
N PHE A 38 -10.19 -5.07 -15.58
CA PHE A 38 -9.80 -4.27 -14.43
C PHE A 38 -11.03 -3.79 -13.66
N GLN A 39 -10.91 -3.72 -12.33
CA GLN A 39 -11.91 -3.14 -11.45
C GLN A 39 -11.30 -1.99 -10.66
N THR A 40 -12.06 -0.92 -10.49
CA THR A 40 -11.68 0.22 -9.65
C THR A 40 -12.47 0.16 -8.35
N VAL A 41 -11.77 0.21 -7.23
CA VAL A 41 -12.38 0.14 -5.90
C VAL A 41 -12.29 1.50 -5.23
N ILE A 42 -13.43 1.99 -4.73
CA ILE A 42 -13.49 3.19 -3.89
C ILE A 42 -13.32 2.75 -2.44
N VAL A 43 -12.42 3.43 -1.72
CA VAL A 43 -12.00 3.04 -0.37
C VAL A 43 -12.32 4.14 0.63
N LEU A 44 -13.03 3.77 1.68
CA LEU A 44 -13.16 4.58 2.88
C LEU A 44 -11.90 4.41 3.74
N LEU A 45 -11.10 5.47 3.85
CA LEU A 45 -9.84 5.46 4.60
C LEU A 45 -10.11 5.18 6.09
N GLY A 46 -9.38 4.22 6.68
CA GLY A 46 -9.51 3.84 8.10
C GLY A 46 -8.93 4.87 9.08
N ALA A 47 -8.51 6.02 8.56
CA ALA A 47 -7.59 6.94 9.19
C ALA A 47 -7.83 8.36 8.65
N ASN A 48 -7.93 9.36 9.54
CA ASN A 48 -7.97 10.76 9.14
C ASN A 48 -6.54 11.33 9.01
N TYR A 49 -5.89 11.02 7.89
CA TYR A 49 -4.51 11.40 7.59
C TYR A 49 -4.16 12.88 7.81
N PRO A 50 -4.99 13.84 7.38
CA PRO A 50 -4.73 15.26 7.63
C PRO A 50 -4.67 15.68 9.11
N SER A 51 -5.25 14.89 10.02
CA SER A 51 -5.43 15.28 11.43
C SER A 51 -4.48 14.60 12.43
N PHE A 52 -3.53 13.77 11.94
CA PHE A 52 -2.65 13.02 12.83
C PHE A 52 -1.62 13.88 13.55
N ARG A 53 -1.46 13.65 14.86
CA ARG A 53 -0.38 14.23 15.69
C ARG A 53 0.80 13.30 15.89
N HIS A 54 0.54 12.00 15.90
CA HIS A 54 1.54 10.98 16.16
C HIS A 54 1.54 9.98 15.00
N VAL A 55 2.72 9.64 14.54
CA VAL A 55 2.95 8.68 13.45
C VAL A 55 4.01 7.70 13.91
N VAL A 56 3.93 6.47 13.38
CA VAL A 56 4.95 5.45 13.61
C VAL A 56 5.65 5.20 12.28
N TRP A 57 6.98 5.26 12.30
CA TRP A 57 7.80 4.89 11.16
C TRP A 57 8.04 3.38 11.15
N LEU A 58 7.48 2.69 10.16
CA LEU A 58 7.64 1.24 10.00
C LEU A 58 8.84 0.96 9.08
N GLN A 59 9.85 0.25 9.59
CA GLN A 59 11.02 -0.17 8.81
C GLN A 59 10.91 -1.64 8.41
N HIS A 60 11.12 -1.93 7.13
CA HIS A 60 11.25 -3.29 6.62
C HIS A 60 12.70 -3.58 6.23
N GLN A 61 13.24 -4.73 6.66
CA GLN A 61 14.61 -5.19 6.34
C GLN A 61 14.94 -5.28 4.83
N ARG A 62 13.94 -5.38 3.95
CA ARG A 62 14.16 -5.33 2.51
C ARG A 62 14.65 -3.95 2.08
N ASN A 63 14.16 -2.89 2.72
CA ASN A 63 14.50 -1.52 2.36
C ASN A 63 15.98 -1.26 2.64
N SER A 64 16.52 -1.73 3.78
CA SER A 64 17.95 -1.64 4.06
C SER A 64 18.82 -2.39 3.04
N ARG A 65 18.32 -3.50 2.47
CA ARG A 65 19.00 -4.23 1.39
C ARG A 65 18.96 -3.46 0.07
N ILE A 66 17.82 -2.88 -0.30
CA ILE A 66 17.70 -2.02 -1.50
C ILE A 66 18.60 -0.79 -1.35
N ASP A 67 18.59 -0.13 -0.20
CA ASP A 67 19.44 1.03 0.08
C ASP A 67 20.93 0.68 -0.06
N SER A 68 21.33 -0.49 0.47
CA SER A 68 22.71 -0.99 0.34
C SER A 68 23.10 -1.26 -1.12
N LEU A 69 22.19 -1.84 -1.92
CA LEU A 69 22.42 -2.12 -3.34
C LEU A 69 22.48 -0.82 -4.17
N SER A 70 21.55 0.11 -3.93
CA SER A 70 21.54 1.42 -4.58
C SER A 70 22.82 2.19 -4.28
N TYR A 71 23.24 2.21 -3.01
CA TYR A 71 24.49 2.85 -2.59
C TYR A 71 25.72 2.21 -3.24
N ALA A 72 25.75 0.88 -3.39
CA ALA A 72 26.84 0.19 -4.09
C ALA A 72 26.90 0.54 -5.58
N ILE A 73 25.75 0.72 -6.25
CA ILE A 73 25.68 1.12 -7.66
C ILE A 73 26.12 2.58 -7.84
N THR A 74 25.71 3.50 -6.96
CA THR A 74 26.06 4.92 -7.06
C THR A 74 27.55 5.19 -6.77
N ASN A 75 28.19 4.33 -5.98
CA ASN A 75 29.61 4.47 -5.60
C ASN A 75 30.53 3.44 -6.27
N SER A 76 30.07 2.77 -7.33
CA SER A 76 30.95 1.99 -8.19
C SER A 76 31.78 2.95 -9.07
N PRO A 77 33.11 2.77 -9.16
CA PRO A 77 34.01 3.65 -9.93
C PRO A 77 33.74 3.64 -11.44
#